data_AF-A0A953Z8N2-F1
#
_entry.id   AF-A0A953Z8N2-F1
#
_cell.length_a   1.000
_cell.length_b   1.000
_cell.length_c   1.000
_cell.angle_alpha   90.00
_cell.angle_beta   90.00
_cell.angle_gamma   90.00
#
_symmetry.space_group_name_H-M   'P 1'
#
loop_
_entity.id
_entity.type
_entity.pdbx_description
1 polymer ?
#
loop_
_entity_poly.entity_id
_entity_poly.type
_entity_poly.pdbx_seq_one_letter_code
_entity_poly.pdbx_strand_id
1 'polypeptide(L)'
;MISRAWMASVLASLVLLGCGGMQYGLRPEPVAFEMGQPMLRWEAFPTAADLEADDQGVLVRAQDVCYDLRVYRPNGALLLERRGIPDTRFLVVLELRPGEYRWTVRPRFTVDGHTRIGQWSLQPKGRFENAILPVPVESYPSFRVGARR
;
A
#
# COMPACT_ATOMS: atom_id res chain seq x y z
N MET A 1 39.07 13.40 -49.30
CA MET A 1 39.57 12.81 -48.03
C MET A 1 38.76 13.37 -46.87
N ILE A 2 38.51 12.50 -45.87
CA ILE A 2 37.87 12.71 -44.55
C ILE A 2 36.43 12.19 -44.46
N SER A 3 36.37 10.93 -44.00
CA SER A 3 35.23 10.17 -43.50
C SER A 3 34.50 10.86 -42.36
N ARG A 4 33.17 10.73 -42.32
CA ARG A 4 32.37 10.93 -41.10
C ARG A 4 31.59 9.66 -40.82
N ALA A 5 32.24 8.81 -40.03
CA ALA A 5 31.63 7.71 -39.30
C ALA A 5 31.06 8.22 -37.97
N TRP A 6 30.10 7.45 -37.43
CA TRP A 6 29.53 7.51 -36.09
C TRP A 6 28.42 8.53 -35.85
N MET A 7 27.17 8.06 -35.98
CA MET A 7 26.13 8.43 -35.02
C MET A 7 25.49 7.14 -34.53
N ALA A 8 25.81 6.84 -33.28
CA ALA A 8 25.54 5.60 -32.60
C ALA A 8 24.04 5.39 -32.38
N SER A 9 23.64 4.15 -32.63
CA SER A 9 22.48 3.42 -32.13
C SER A 9 21.81 4.04 -30.89
N VAL A 10 20.67 4.69 -31.11
CA VAL A 10 19.61 4.77 -30.08
C VAL A 10 18.69 3.58 -30.31
N LEU A 11 19.12 2.41 -29.87
CA LEU A 11 18.21 1.30 -29.62
C LEU A 11 17.42 1.67 -28.38
N ALA A 12 16.32 2.40 -28.58
CA ALA A 12 15.27 2.52 -27.59
C ALA A 12 14.79 1.09 -27.31
N SER A 13 15.17 0.57 -26.14
CA SER A 13 14.67 -0.68 -25.60
C SER A 13 13.15 -0.58 -25.51
N LEU A 14 12.49 -1.11 -26.54
CA LEU A 14 11.09 -1.48 -26.52
C LEU A 14 10.99 -2.61 -25.49
N VAL A 15 10.77 -2.22 -24.23
CA VAL A 15 10.43 -3.17 -23.17
C VAL A 15 9.15 -3.88 -23.61
N LEU A 16 9.30 -5.18 -23.79
CA LEU A 16 8.30 -6.11 -24.28
C LEU A 16 6.95 -5.88 -23.59
N LEU A 17 5.94 -5.61 -24.42
CA LEU A 17 4.52 -5.77 -24.14
C LEU A 17 4.24 -7.26 -23.87
N GLY A 18 4.62 -7.74 -22.69
CA GLY A 18 4.02 -8.91 -22.09
C GLY A 18 2.62 -8.54 -21.60
N CYS A 19 1.64 -8.50 -22.50
CA CYS A 19 0.22 -8.38 -22.18
C CYS A 19 -0.28 -9.72 -21.59
N GLY A 20 0.23 -10.05 -20.41
CA GLY A 20 -0.22 -11.12 -19.54
C GLY A 20 -0.11 -10.61 -18.12
N GLY A 21 -0.79 -9.50 -17.84
CA GLY A 21 -0.75 -8.86 -16.54
C GLY A 21 -1.44 -9.76 -15.53
N MET A 22 -0.67 -10.65 -14.89
CA MET A 22 -1.11 -11.35 -13.69
C MET A 22 -1.67 -10.31 -12.71
N GLN A 23 -2.96 -10.41 -12.41
CA GLN A 23 -3.61 -9.59 -11.40
C GLN A 23 -3.14 -10.08 -10.03
N TYR A 24 -1.99 -9.58 -9.59
CA TYR A 24 -1.53 -9.71 -8.21
C TYR A 24 -2.40 -8.82 -7.31
N GLY A 25 -3.60 -9.31 -7.00
CA GLY A 25 -4.56 -8.60 -6.17
C GLY A 25 -4.40 -9.01 -4.72
N LEU A 26 -3.76 -8.16 -3.91
CA LEU A 26 -3.84 -8.29 -2.45
C LEU A 26 -5.30 -8.40 -2.04
N ARG A 27 -5.60 -9.31 -1.11
CA ARG A 27 -6.95 -9.49 -0.58
C ARG A 27 -7.14 -8.60 0.65
N PRO A 28 -7.96 -7.54 0.57
CA PRO A 28 -8.32 -6.77 1.75
C PRO A 28 -9.20 -7.61 2.67
N GLU A 29 -8.96 -7.54 3.97
CA GLU A 29 -9.82 -8.14 4.99
C GLU A 29 -10.94 -7.16 5.40
N PRO A 30 -12.04 -7.67 6.00
CA PRO A 30 -13.01 -6.81 6.66
C PRO A 30 -12.34 -5.86 7.67
N VAL A 31 -12.85 -4.62 7.75
CA VAL A 31 -12.31 -3.61 8.67
C VAL A 31 -12.49 -4.09 10.11
N ALA A 32 -11.38 -4.20 10.83
CA ALA A 32 -11.35 -4.48 12.26
C ALA A 32 -11.25 -3.18 13.06
N PHE A 33 -11.36 -3.27 14.39
CA PHE A 33 -11.19 -2.12 15.29
C PHE A 33 -10.22 -2.47 16.41
N GLU A 34 -9.28 -1.57 16.68
CA GLU A 34 -8.34 -1.66 17.80
C GLU A 34 -8.40 -0.36 18.59
N MET A 35 -8.71 -0.43 19.88
CA MET A 35 -8.91 0.73 20.75
C MET A 35 -9.90 1.77 20.18
N GLY A 36 -10.95 1.31 19.48
CA GLY A 36 -11.95 2.18 18.86
C GLY A 36 -11.49 2.88 17.57
N GLN A 37 -10.28 2.59 17.10
CA GLN A 37 -9.78 3.07 15.82
C GLN A 37 -9.88 1.98 14.76
N PRO A 38 -10.20 2.34 13.51
CA PRO A 38 -10.26 1.37 12.42
C PRO A 38 -8.89 0.79 12.11
N MET A 39 -8.81 -0.52 12.04
CA MET A 39 -7.64 -1.28 11.64
C MET A 39 -7.90 -1.92 10.27
N LEU A 40 -7.10 -1.53 9.27
CA LEU A 40 -7.14 -2.11 7.94
C LEU A 40 -6.12 -3.23 7.86
N ARG A 41 -6.51 -4.40 7.34
CA ARG A 41 -5.66 -5.59 7.23
C ARG A 41 -5.77 -6.20 5.85
N TRP A 42 -4.68 -6.74 5.34
CA TRP A 42 -4.64 -7.40 4.04
C TRP A 42 -3.68 -8.60 4.09
N GLU A 43 -3.79 -9.48 3.10
CA GLU A 43 -2.88 -10.61 2.97
C GLU A 43 -1.43 -10.16 2.66
N ALA A 44 -0.44 -10.92 3.13
CA ALA A 44 0.96 -10.66 2.80
C ALA A 44 1.24 -10.92 1.31
N PHE A 45 2.14 -10.13 0.72
CA PHE A 45 2.65 -10.38 -0.62
C PHE A 45 4.04 -11.03 -0.58
N PRO A 46 4.36 -11.98 -1.48
CA PRO A 46 3.43 -12.67 -2.40
C PRO A 46 2.51 -13.66 -1.66
N THR A 47 1.30 -13.84 -2.17
CA THR A 47 0.36 -14.87 -1.68
C THR A 47 0.74 -16.25 -2.24
N ALA A 48 0.15 -17.32 -1.69
CA ALA A 48 0.35 -18.67 -2.22
C ALA A 48 -0.09 -18.78 -3.69
N ALA A 49 -1.20 -18.12 -4.05
CA ALA A 49 -1.69 -18.08 -5.43
C ALA A 49 -0.76 -17.27 -6.35
N ASP A 50 -0.18 -16.17 -5.86
CA ASP A 50 0.79 -15.39 -6.64
C ASP A 50 2.04 -16.22 -6.96
N LEU A 51 2.50 -17.02 -5.98
CA LEU A 51 3.65 -17.92 -6.14
C LEU A 51 3.34 -19.09 -7.08
N GLU A 52 2.14 -19.66 -7.02
CA GLU A 52 1.71 -20.73 -7.93
C GLU A 52 1.60 -20.25 -9.38
N ALA A 53 1.14 -19.01 -9.59
CA ALA A 53 1.03 -18.40 -10.92
C ALA A 53 2.37 -17.89 -11.48
N ASP A 54 3.43 -17.84 -10.68
CA ASP A 54 4.73 -17.30 -11.05
C ASP A 54 5.63 -18.34 -11.74
N ASP A 55 5.32 -18.63 -13.00
CA ASP A 55 6.06 -19.58 -13.85
C ASP A 55 7.58 -19.31 -13.92
N GLN A 56 8.00 -18.06 -13.69
CA GLN A 56 9.39 -17.61 -13.81
C GLN A 56 10.14 -17.54 -12.48
N GLY A 57 9.48 -17.84 -11.34
CA GLY A 57 10.09 -17.74 -10.01
C GLY A 57 10.62 -16.33 -9.67
N VAL A 58 10.00 -15.30 -10.23
CA VAL A 58 10.36 -13.89 -10.00
C VAL A 58 9.94 -13.44 -8.60
N LEU A 59 8.75 -13.82 -8.14
CA LEU A 59 8.17 -13.41 -6.87
C LEU A 59 8.82 -14.09 -5.67
N VAL A 60 9.36 -15.30 -5.83
CA VAL A 60 10.19 -15.96 -4.81
C VAL A 60 11.42 -15.12 -4.44
N ARG A 61 11.88 -14.26 -5.35
CA ARG A 61 13.02 -13.36 -5.16
C ARG A 61 12.63 -11.96 -4.69
N ALA A 62 11.34 -11.71 -4.44
CA ALA A 62 10.87 -10.43 -3.94
C ALA A 62 11.46 -10.11 -2.57
N GLN A 63 12.01 -8.91 -2.44
CA GLN A 63 12.62 -8.37 -1.24
C GLN A 63 12.01 -7.00 -0.92
N ASP A 64 12.28 -6.47 0.27
CA ASP A 64 11.84 -5.13 0.71
C ASP A 64 10.33 -4.88 0.50
N VAL A 65 9.52 -5.92 0.76
CA VAL A 65 8.08 -5.84 0.56
C VAL A 65 7.49 -4.81 1.52
N CYS A 66 6.84 -3.81 0.96
CA CYS A 66 6.07 -2.80 1.67
C CYS A 66 4.80 -2.48 0.88
N TYR A 67 3.93 -1.63 1.44
CA TYR A 67 2.60 -1.40 0.90
C TYR A 67 2.30 0.09 0.75
N ASP A 68 1.57 0.42 -0.32
CA ASP A 68 0.88 1.70 -0.43
C ASP A 68 -0.61 1.48 -0.16
N LEU A 69 -1.23 2.39 0.57
CA LEU A 69 -2.61 2.34 1.01
C LEU A 69 -3.31 3.65 0.63
N ARG A 70 -4.54 3.53 0.12
CA ARG A 70 -5.45 4.67 -0.09
C ARG A 70 -6.80 4.41 0.56
N VAL A 71 -7.35 5.44 1.18
CA VAL A 71 -8.70 5.46 1.75
C VAL A 71 -9.49 6.59 1.09
N TYR A 72 -10.73 6.31 0.72
CA TYR A 72 -11.64 7.20 0.02
C TYR A 72 -12.93 7.38 0.81
N ARG A 73 -13.49 8.57 0.72
CA ARG A 73 -14.84 8.91 1.17
C ARG A 73 -15.89 8.18 0.33
N PRO A 74 -17.16 8.10 0.80
CA PRO A 74 -18.23 7.48 0.03
C PRO A 74 -18.48 8.15 -1.33
N ASN A 75 -18.20 9.45 -1.45
CA ASN A 75 -18.27 10.20 -2.71
C ASN A 75 -17.06 9.98 -3.65
N GLY A 76 -16.15 9.06 -3.32
CA GLY A 76 -14.95 8.76 -4.10
C GLY A 76 -13.77 9.70 -3.87
N ALA A 77 -13.92 10.76 -3.07
CA ALA A 77 -12.81 11.67 -2.77
C ALA A 77 -11.74 10.98 -1.93
N LEU A 78 -10.47 11.10 -2.34
CA LEU A 78 -9.33 10.60 -1.57
C LEU A 78 -9.28 11.29 -0.20
N LEU A 79 -9.20 10.49 0.87
CA LEU A 79 -9.16 10.94 2.24
C LEU A 79 -7.76 10.80 2.84
N LEU A 80 -7.11 9.66 2.59
CA LEU A 80 -5.80 9.33 3.11
C LEU A 80 -5.01 8.58 2.04
N GLU A 81 -3.73 8.92 1.91
CA GLU A 81 -2.74 8.10 1.21
C GLU A 81 -1.55 7.89 2.12
N ARG A 82 -1.12 6.63 2.28
CA ARG A 82 0.08 6.26 3.01
C ARG A 82 0.93 5.36 2.11
N ARG A 83 2.25 5.57 2.12
CA ARG A 83 3.21 4.82 1.31
C ARG A 83 4.25 4.15 2.19
N GLY A 84 4.79 3.04 1.72
CA GLY A 84 5.90 2.32 2.37
C GLY A 84 5.52 1.76 3.74
N ILE A 85 4.30 1.25 3.90
CA ILE A 85 3.87 0.56 5.11
C ILE A 85 4.59 -0.81 5.14
N PRO A 86 5.39 -1.13 6.17
CA PRO A 86 6.15 -2.37 6.19
C PRO A 86 5.35 -3.59 6.67
N ASP A 87 4.22 -3.36 7.34
CA ASP A 87 3.36 -4.40 7.93
C ASP A 87 2.10 -4.61 7.08
N THR A 88 1.41 -5.74 7.26
CA THR A 88 0.15 -6.08 6.58
C THR A 88 -1.10 -5.55 7.29
N ARG A 89 -0.89 -4.57 8.16
CA ARG A 89 -1.92 -3.89 8.94
C ARG A 89 -1.61 -2.41 9.06
N PHE A 90 -2.66 -1.60 9.14
CA PHE A 90 -2.55 -0.16 9.30
C PHE A 90 -3.68 0.40 10.16
N LEU A 91 -3.29 1.04 11.27
CA LEU A 91 -4.20 1.74 12.17
C LEU A 91 -4.53 3.12 11.60
N VAL A 92 -5.80 3.40 11.36
CA VAL A 92 -6.25 4.69 10.84
C VAL A 92 -6.41 5.67 12.00
N VAL A 93 -5.34 6.42 12.27
CA VAL A 93 -5.33 7.50 13.29
C VAL A 93 -5.85 8.81 12.68
N LEU A 94 -7.07 8.78 12.15
CA LEU A 94 -7.76 9.95 11.63
C LEU A 94 -9.18 9.97 12.19
N GLU A 95 -9.67 11.16 12.52
CA GLU A 95 -11.08 11.35 12.84
C GLU A 95 -11.93 11.13 11.60
N LEU A 96 -12.58 9.98 11.55
CA LEU A 96 -13.52 9.65 10.49
C LEU A 96 -14.93 9.97 10.97
N ARG A 97 -15.73 10.63 10.13
CA ARG A 97 -17.16 10.68 10.40
C ARG A 97 -17.74 9.28 10.25
N PRO A 98 -18.72 8.87 11.06
CA PRO A 98 -19.41 7.61 10.86
C PRO A 98 -19.93 7.48 9.42
N GLY A 99 -19.65 6.36 8.76
CA GLY A 99 -20.06 6.16 7.37
C GLY A 99 -19.38 5.02 6.64
N GLU A 100 -19.74 4.86 5.36
CA GLU A 100 -19.08 3.93 4.44
C GLU A 100 -17.84 4.58 3.83
N TYR A 101 -16.70 3.92 3.92
CA TYR A 101 -15.49 4.32 3.21
C TYR A 101 -15.03 3.17 2.33
N ARG A 102 -14.21 3.50 1.34
CA ARG A 102 -13.54 2.51 0.50
C ARG A 102 -12.05 2.61 0.72
N TRP A 103 -11.35 1.51 0.58
CA TRP A 103 -9.90 1.53 0.66
C TRP A 103 -9.29 0.51 -0.28
N THR A 104 -8.03 0.70 -0.63
CA THR A 104 -7.27 -0.19 -1.51
C THR A 104 -5.81 -0.17 -1.10
N VAL A 105 -5.15 -1.29 -1.33
CA VAL A 105 -3.74 -1.48 -1.00
C VAL A 105 -3.03 -2.10 -2.20
N ARG A 106 -1.75 -1.79 -2.38
CA ARG A 106 -0.88 -2.47 -3.35
C ARG A 106 0.48 -2.75 -2.74
N PRO A 107 1.18 -3.81 -3.19
CA PRO A 107 2.54 -4.08 -2.77
C PRO A 107 3.53 -3.23 -3.58
N ARG A 108 4.67 -2.94 -2.96
CA ARG A 108 5.90 -2.45 -3.57
C ARG A 108 7.03 -3.33 -3.05
N PHE A 109 7.88 -3.78 -3.93
CA PHE A 109 8.93 -4.73 -3.60
C PHE A 109 10.09 -4.59 -4.58
N THR A 110 11.23 -5.16 -4.25
CA THR A 110 12.42 -5.18 -5.10
C THR A 110 12.64 -6.59 -5.63
N VAL A 111 12.97 -6.74 -6.90
CA VAL A 111 13.46 -8.02 -7.47
C VAL A 111 14.74 -7.73 -8.24
N ASP A 112 15.82 -8.44 -7.89
CA ASP A 112 17.15 -8.27 -8.51
C ASP A 112 17.62 -6.79 -8.51
N GLY A 113 17.35 -6.05 -7.43
CA GLY A 113 17.69 -4.63 -7.30
C GLY A 113 16.73 -3.66 -8.00
N HIS A 114 15.69 -4.15 -8.69
CA HIS A 114 14.70 -3.31 -9.36
C HIS A 114 13.40 -3.21 -8.57
N THR A 115 12.98 -1.99 -8.23
CA THR A 115 11.68 -1.76 -7.60
C THR A 115 10.53 -2.03 -8.56
N ARG A 116 9.58 -2.85 -8.12
CA ARG A 116 8.32 -3.14 -8.78
C ARG A 116 7.17 -2.64 -7.93
N ILE A 117 6.10 -2.24 -8.60
CA ILE A 117 4.87 -1.77 -7.98
C ILE A 117 3.75 -2.66 -8.47
N GLY A 118 3.08 -3.35 -7.54
CA GLY A 118 1.93 -4.19 -7.84
C GLY A 118 0.69 -3.37 -8.17
N GLN A 119 -0.35 -4.08 -8.59
CA GLN A 119 -1.65 -3.48 -8.86
C GLN A 119 -2.36 -3.13 -7.55
N TRP A 120 -3.25 -2.14 -7.62
CA TRP A 120 -4.17 -1.86 -6.53
C TRP A 120 -5.15 -3.03 -6.35
N SER A 121 -5.38 -3.43 -5.10
CA SER A 121 -6.41 -4.39 -4.74
C SER A 121 -7.79 -3.89 -5.17
N LEU A 122 -8.76 -4.81 -5.18
CA LEU A 122 -10.16 -4.41 -5.17
C LEU A 122 -10.43 -3.41 -4.04
N GLN A 123 -11.43 -2.56 -4.25
CA GLN A 123 -11.86 -1.54 -3.28
C GLN A 123 -13.05 -2.06 -2.48
N PRO A 124 -12.87 -2.86 -1.41
CA PRO A 124 -13.97 -3.24 -0.55
C PRO A 124 -14.62 -1.99 0.07
N LYS A 125 -15.91 -2.09 0.33
CA LYS A 125 -16.58 -1.16 1.23
C LYS A 125 -16.29 -1.59 2.67
N GLY A 126 -15.82 -0.65 3.49
CA GLY A 126 -15.72 -0.81 4.94
C GLY A 126 -16.68 0.16 5.61
N ARG A 127 -17.40 -0.29 6.64
CA ARG A 127 -18.22 0.59 7.47
C ARG A 127 -17.44 1.00 8.71
N PHE A 128 -17.28 2.30 8.88
CA PHE A 128 -16.51 2.89 9.96
C PHE A 128 -17.52 3.41 10.97
N GLU A 129 -18.04 2.52 11.83
CA GLU A 129 -19.20 2.81 12.67
C GLU A 129 -18.86 3.55 13.97
N ASN A 130 -17.64 3.41 14.48
CA ASN A 130 -17.26 3.90 15.81
C ASN A 130 -15.89 4.58 15.80
N ALA A 131 -15.61 5.48 14.86
CA ALA A 131 -14.50 6.41 15.05
C ALA A 131 -14.88 7.31 16.24
N ILE A 132 -14.42 6.90 17.42
CA ILE A 132 -14.62 7.62 18.68
C ILE A 132 -14.14 9.05 18.41
N LEU A 133 -15.05 10.02 18.49
CA LEU A 133 -14.66 11.44 18.58
C LEU A 133 -13.56 11.51 19.64
N PRO A 134 -12.43 12.18 19.38
CA PRO A 134 -11.34 12.22 20.37
C PRO A 134 -11.96 12.57 21.72
N VAL A 135 -11.61 11.78 22.75
CA VAL A 135 -11.79 12.26 24.11
C VAL A 135 -11.11 13.63 24.12
N PRO A 136 -11.80 14.73 24.52
CA PRO A 136 -11.20 16.05 24.50
C PRO A 136 -9.80 15.99 25.08
N VAL A 137 -8.81 16.59 24.41
CA VAL A 137 -7.40 16.54 24.81
C VAL A 137 -7.19 17.01 26.27
N GLU A 138 -8.17 17.74 26.81
CA GLU A 138 -8.27 18.12 28.23
C GLU A 138 -8.27 16.94 29.22
N SER A 139 -8.56 15.71 28.78
CA SER A 139 -8.59 14.51 29.63
C SER A 139 -7.26 13.77 29.74
N TYR A 140 -6.22 14.15 28.98
CA TYR A 140 -4.90 13.55 29.18
C TYR A 140 -4.22 14.22 30.37
N PRO A 141 -3.81 13.47 31.42
CA PRO A 141 -2.97 14.05 32.46
C PRO A 141 -1.68 14.52 31.81
N SER A 142 -1.50 15.83 31.78
CA SER A 142 -0.27 16.47 31.30
C SER A 142 0.93 15.76 31.92
N PHE A 143 1.71 15.05 31.08
CA PHE A 143 2.98 14.47 31.48
C PHE A 143 3.90 15.64 31.82
N ARG A 144 3.97 16.02 33.09
CA ARG A 144 5.00 16.93 33.58
C ARG A 144 6.32 16.19 33.46
N VAL A 145 7.06 16.46 32.39
CA VAL A 145 8.47 16.09 32.27
C VAL A 145 9.18 16.76 33.44
N GLY A 146 9.47 15.97 34.47
CA GLY A 146 10.27 16.42 35.61
C GLY A 146 11.65 16.78 35.10
N ALA A 147 11.93 18.08 35.05
CA ALA A 147 13.29 18.59 34.90
C ALA A 147 14.11 18.07 36.08
N ARG A 148 14.97 17.07 35.84
CA ARG A 148 16.03 16.72 36.78
C ARG A 148 17.07 17.85 36.73
N ARG A 149 17.31 18.46 37.89
CA ARG A 149 18.46 19.33 38.15
C ARG A 149 19.72 18.50 38.29
#